data_AF-A0A645HW06-F1
#
_entry.id   AF-A0A645HW06-F1
#
_cell.length_a   1.000
_cell.length_b   1.000
_cell.length_c   1.000
_cell.angle_alpha   90.00
_cell.angle_beta   90.00
_cell.angle_gamma   90.00
#
_symmetry.space_group_name_H-M   'P 1'
#
loop_
_entity.id
_entity.type
_entity.pdbx_description
1 polymer ?
#
loop_
_entity_poly.entity_id
_entity_poly.type
_entity_poly.pdbx_seq_one_letter_code
_entity_poly.pdbx_strand_id
1 'polypeptide(L)'
;MQEIAGISVRPNRPIVGDTVFHIESGIVTSWWKNCIDNCPTELGPFLPSLVGQKPIEICMGKKSGVPNVEIWMKDLRMEIPDKDRVKEILDEVKAMALRTGRNITKEEFKAIADSKTGK
;
A
#
# COMPACT_ATOMS: atom_id res chain seq x y z
N MET A 1 24.17 6.49 -13.61
CA MET A 1 23.77 7.82 -14.11
C MET A 1 23.44 8.80 -12.99
N GLN A 2 22.48 8.52 -12.08
CA GLN A 2 22.20 9.41 -10.94
C GLN A 2 23.44 9.64 -10.06
N GLU A 3 24.12 8.54 -9.70
CA GLU A 3 25.38 8.56 -8.95
C GLU A 3 26.48 9.34 -9.66
N ILE A 4 26.61 9.16 -10.98
CA ILE A 4 27.62 9.83 -11.81
C ILE A 4 27.34 11.33 -11.92
N ALA A 5 26.07 11.71 -12.10
CA ALA A 5 25.65 13.08 -12.27
C ALA A 5 25.51 13.85 -10.94
N GLY A 6 25.50 13.15 -9.79
CA GLY A 6 25.26 13.75 -8.48
C GLY A 6 23.84 14.32 -8.30
N ILE A 7 22.87 13.88 -9.10
CA ILE A 7 21.51 14.41 -9.10
C ILE A 7 20.52 13.27 -8.78
N SER A 8 19.74 13.46 -7.72
CA SER A 8 18.66 12.55 -7.33
C SER A 8 17.43 12.74 -8.22
N VAL A 9 16.86 11.64 -8.70
CA VAL A 9 15.57 11.65 -9.39
C VAL A 9 14.44 11.87 -8.37
N ARG A 10 13.41 12.61 -8.78
CA ARG A 10 12.21 12.80 -7.95
C ARG A 10 11.44 11.47 -7.79
N PRO A 11 10.91 11.15 -6.61
CA PRO A 11 10.19 9.88 -6.38
C PRO A 11 8.98 9.65 -7.29
N ASN A 12 8.36 10.73 -7.77
CA ASN A 12 7.21 10.69 -8.68
C ASN A 12 7.59 10.81 -10.17
N ARG A 13 8.87 10.67 -10.52
CA ARG A 13 9.31 10.69 -11.92
C ARG A 13 8.67 9.49 -12.66
N PRO A 14 8.05 9.69 -13.83
CA PRO A 14 7.48 8.59 -14.60
C PRO A 14 8.53 7.50 -14.87
N ILE A 15 8.09 6.24 -14.82
CA ILE A 15 8.90 5.02 -15.07
C ILE A 15 9.97 4.75 -14.02
N VAL A 16 10.80 5.73 -13.66
CA VAL A 16 12.04 5.53 -12.88
C VAL A 16 11.96 6.01 -11.43
N GLY A 17 10.90 6.72 -11.03
CA GLY A 17 10.75 7.22 -9.67
C GLY A 17 10.42 6.12 -8.66
N ASP A 18 11.02 6.20 -7.48
CA ASP A 18 10.95 5.14 -6.46
C ASP A 18 9.52 4.84 -6.00
N THR A 19 8.63 5.83 -6.00
CA THR A 19 7.27 5.71 -5.45
C THR A 19 6.19 5.60 -6.52
N VAL A 20 6.55 5.49 -7.81
CA VAL A 20 5.57 5.60 -8.91
C VAL A 20 4.59 4.40 -8.97
N PHE A 21 4.98 3.24 -8.45
CA PHE A 21 4.15 2.03 -8.38
C PHE A 21 3.61 1.74 -6.98
N HIS A 22 3.64 2.74 -6.08
CA HIS A 22 3.05 2.61 -4.75
C HIS A 22 1.57 3.00 -4.80
N ILE A 23 0.70 2.16 -4.22
CA ILE A 23 -0.74 2.37 -4.18
C ILE A 23 -1.20 2.52 -2.74
N GLU A 24 -1.56 3.74 -2.34
CA GLU A 24 -2.17 4.03 -1.02
C GLU A 24 -3.70 4.03 -1.09
N SER A 25 -4.28 4.54 -2.18
CA SER A 25 -5.72 4.79 -2.31
C SER A 25 -6.53 3.50 -2.24
N GLY A 26 -7.55 3.47 -1.38
CA GLY A 26 -8.44 2.32 -1.25
C GLY A 26 -9.17 1.92 -2.54
N ILE A 27 -9.53 2.89 -3.38
CA ILE A 27 -10.20 2.63 -4.68
C ILE A 27 -9.24 1.90 -5.62
N VAL A 28 -8.02 2.41 -5.76
CA VAL A 28 -7.02 1.82 -6.66
C VAL A 28 -6.54 0.46 -6.12
N THR A 29 -6.49 0.30 -4.80
CA THR A 29 -6.19 -0.98 -4.15
C THR A 29 -7.27 -2.03 -4.44
N SER A 30 -8.55 -1.62 -4.45
CA SER A 30 -9.67 -2.50 -4.86
C SER A 30 -9.51 -2.97 -6.31
N TRP A 31 -9.19 -2.05 -7.23
CA TRP A 31 -8.91 -2.41 -8.62
C TRP A 31 -7.71 -3.35 -8.73
N TRP A 32 -6.65 -3.09 -7.97
CA TRP A 32 -5.48 -3.94 -7.95
C TRP A 32 -5.85 -5.37 -7.55
N LYS A 33 -6.59 -5.53 -6.45
CA LYS A 33 -7.05 -6.83 -5.96
C LYS A 33 -7.88 -7.61 -7.00
N ASN A 34 -8.67 -6.91 -7.82
CA ASN A 34 -9.59 -7.54 -8.77
C ASN A 34 -8.96 -7.83 -10.14
N CYS A 35 -8.00 -6.99 -10.57
CA CYS A 35 -7.52 -6.99 -11.95
C CYS A 35 -6.11 -7.56 -12.11
N ILE A 36 -5.27 -7.54 -11.07
CA ILE A 36 -3.82 -7.81 -11.23
C ILE A 36 -3.51 -9.18 -11.86
N ASP A 37 -4.30 -10.21 -11.54
CA ASP A 37 -4.06 -11.57 -12.02
C ASP A 37 -4.61 -11.84 -13.44
N ASN A 38 -5.64 -11.11 -13.87
CA ASN A 38 -6.37 -11.39 -15.13
C ASN A 38 -6.16 -10.30 -16.19
N CYS A 39 -6.25 -9.04 -15.77
CA CYS A 39 -6.18 -7.86 -16.63
C CYS A 39 -5.32 -6.76 -15.98
N PRO A 40 -4.02 -6.99 -15.74
CA PRO A 40 -3.16 -6.04 -15.04
C PRO A 40 -3.06 -4.68 -15.74
N THR A 41 -3.31 -4.63 -17.05
CA THR A 41 -3.26 -3.41 -17.86
C THR A 41 -4.41 -2.42 -17.58
N GLU A 42 -5.45 -2.85 -16.85
CA GLU A 42 -6.51 -1.95 -16.35
C GLU A 42 -5.99 -0.95 -15.31
N LEU A 43 -4.92 -1.30 -14.60
CA LEU A 43 -4.29 -0.42 -13.60
C LEU A 43 -3.30 0.56 -14.22
N GLY A 44 -2.74 0.21 -15.36
CA GLY A 44 -1.71 1.00 -16.02
C GLY A 44 -1.25 0.34 -17.33
N PRO A 45 -0.58 1.10 -18.20
CA PRO A 45 -0.29 0.66 -19.57
C PRO A 45 0.69 -0.52 -19.67
N PHE A 46 1.43 -0.84 -18.60
CA PHE A 46 2.41 -1.94 -18.57
C PHE A 46 2.69 -2.39 -17.13
N LEU A 47 3.25 -3.60 -16.99
CA LEU A 47 3.73 -4.12 -15.71
C LEU A 47 5.08 -3.48 -15.34
N PRO A 48 5.33 -3.19 -14.05
CA PRO A 48 6.62 -2.62 -13.60
C PRO A 48 7.83 -3.46 -14.04
N SER A 49 7.68 -4.79 -14.09
CA SER A 49 8.73 -5.72 -14.52
C SER A 49 9.22 -5.47 -15.95
N LEU A 50 8.39 -4.90 -16.83
CA LEU A 50 8.76 -4.57 -18.21
C LEU A 50 9.90 -3.53 -18.28
N VAL A 51 9.97 -2.65 -17.29
CA VAL A 51 10.96 -1.56 -17.22
C VAL A 51 12.00 -1.80 -16.12
N GLY A 52 12.10 -3.02 -15.59
CA GLY A 52 13.05 -3.39 -14.54
C GLY A 52 12.71 -2.81 -13.16
N GLN A 53 11.47 -2.40 -12.93
CA GLN A 53 11.01 -1.82 -11.66
C GLN A 53 10.53 -2.89 -10.69
N LYS A 54 10.49 -2.53 -9.39
CA LYS A 54 9.92 -3.38 -8.35
C LYS A 54 8.41 -3.63 -8.59
N PRO A 55 7.86 -4.76 -8.12
CA PRO A 55 6.42 -4.99 -8.16
C PRO A 55 5.62 -3.86 -7.50
N ILE A 56 4.34 -3.75 -7.86
CA ILE A 56 3.41 -2.80 -7.26
C ILE A 56 3.37 -3.03 -5.74
N GLU A 57 3.49 -1.93 -4.98
CA GLU A 57 3.49 -1.96 -3.53
C GLU A 57 2.20 -1.35 -2.98
N ILE A 58 1.43 -2.14 -2.24
CA ILE A 58 0.24 -1.63 -1.54
C ILE A 58 0.70 -0.98 -0.23
N CYS A 59 0.47 0.32 -0.12
CA CYS A 59 0.83 1.13 1.03
C CYS A 59 -0.34 1.36 1.98
N MET A 60 -0.02 1.71 3.23
CA MET A 60 -0.99 2.04 4.27
C MET A 60 -0.81 3.50 4.71
N GLY A 61 -1.87 4.30 4.60
CA GLY A 61 -1.85 5.72 4.90
C GLY A 61 -3.25 6.31 5.10
N LYS A 62 -3.34 7.63 5.12
CA LYS A 62 -4.60 8.35 5.41
C LYS A 62 -5.69 8.11 4.35
N LYS A 63 -5.29 7.78 3.11
CA LYS A 63 -6.20 7.50 1.99
C LYS A 63 -6.50 6.01 1.80
N SER A 64 -6.00 5.15 2.69
CA SER A 64 -6.27 3.72 2.63
C SER A 64 -7.75 3.40 2.85
N GLY A 65 -8.17 2.30 2.26
CA GLY A 65 -9.50 1.73 2.44
C GLY A 65 -9.45 0.34 3.07
N VAL A 66 -10.62 -0.26 3.24
CA VAL A 66 -10.79 -1.65 3.69
C VAL A 66 -9.92 -2.64 2.88
N PRO A 67 -9.81 -2.54 1.53
CA PRO A 67 -8.96 -3.44 0.76
C PRO A 67 -7.48 -3.42 1.18
N ASN A 68 -6.94 -2.26 1.59
CA ASN A 68 -5.56 -2.16 2.06
C ASN A 68 -5.34 -2.99 3.33
N VAL A 69 -6.27 -2.89 4.28
CA VAL A 69 -6.23 -3.62 5.56
C VAL A 69 -6.31 -5.13 5.30
N GLU A 70 -7.23 -5.58 4.45
CA GLU A 70 -7.35 -7.00 4.08
C GLU A 70 -6.07 -7.56 3.45
N ILE A 71 -5.45 -6.80 2.54
CA ILE A 71 -4.20 -7.20 1.89
C ILE A 71 -3.06 -7.29 2.92
N TRP A 72 -2.89 -6.29 3.78
CA TRP A 72 -1.83 -6.31 4.78
C TRP A 72 -2.03 -7.37 5.85
N MET A 73 -3.26 -7.65 6.27
CA MET A 73 -3.58 -8.79 7.15
C MET A 73 -3.17 -10.11 6.50
N LYS A 74 -3.50 -10.29 5.21
CA LYS A 74 -3.11 -11.48 4.45
C LYS A 74 -1.59 -11.60 4.32
N ASP A 75 -0.89 -10.52 4.00
CA ASP A 75 0.58 -10.47 3.91
C ASP A 75 1.24 -10.84 5.23
N LEU A 76 0.67 -10.38 6.35
CA LEU A 76 1.13 -10.67 7.72
C LEU A 76 0.66 -12.03 8.25
N ARG A 77 -0.11 -12.79 7.45
CA ARG A 77 -0.70 -14.08 7.83
C ARG A 77 -1.58 -13.99 9.09
N MET A 78 -2.29 -12.87 9.24
CA MET A 78 -3.26 -12.64 10.31
C MET A 78 -4.67 -12.99 9.81
N GLU A 79 -5.53 -13.46 10.71
CA GLU A 79 -6.94 -13.65 10.39
C GLU A 79 -7.63 -12.30 10.20
N ILE A 80 -8.45 -12.20 9.15
CA ILE A 80 -9.24 -11.01 8.88
C ILE A 80 -10.46 -11.04 9.81
N PRO A 81 -10.61 -10.07 10.72
CA PRO A 81 -11.74 -10.04 11.65
C PRO A 81 -13.03 -9.63 10.93
N ASP A 82 -14.12 -9.48 11.68
CA ASP A 82 -15.37 -8.97 11.13
C ASP A 82 -15.23 -7.56 10.52
N LYS A 83 -16.19 -7.19 9.68
CA LYS A 83 -16.14 -5.93 8.92
C LYS A 83 -16.07 -4.70 9.81
N ASP A 84 -16.64 -4.74 11.01
CA ASP A 84 -16.65 -3.57 11.89
C ASP A 84 -15.29 -3.42 12.58
N ARG A 85 -14.66 -4.52 12.98
CA ARG A 85 -13.26 -4.52 13.44
C ARG A 85 -12.27 -4.07 12.37
N VAL A 86 -12.48 -4.47 11.12
CA VAL A 86 -11.65 -3.99 10.00
C VAL A 86 -11.76 -2.47 9.83
N LYS A 87 -12.96 -1.89 10.02
CA LYS A 87 -13.15 -0.44 10.00
C LYS A 87 -12.46 0.24 11.19
N GLU A 88 -12.58 -0.31 12.39
CA GLU A 88 -11.89 0.22 13.57
C GLU A 88 -10.37 0.27 13.38
N ILE A 89 -9.78 -0.79 12.83
CA ILE A 89 -8.35 -0.84 12.48
C ILE A 89 -8.01 0.23 11.45
N LEU A 90 -8.83 0.36 10.41
CA LEU A 90 -8.63 1.36 9.36
C LEU A 90 -8.68 2.79 9.90
N ASP A 91 -9.59 3.09 10.83
CA ASP A 91 -9.73 4.41 11.41
C ASP A 91 -8.53 4.78 12.30
N GLU A 92 -8.02 3.83 13.09
CA GLU A 92 -6.78 4.02 13.87
C GLU A 92 -5.57 4.22 12.96
N VAL A 93 -5.46 3.45 11.88
CA VAL A 93 -4.45 3.62 10.83
C VAL A 93 -4.51 5.02 10.24
N LYS A 94 -5.69 5.51 9.87
CA LYS A 94 -5.84 6.86 9.31
C LYS A 94 -5.45 7.93 10.32
N ALA A 95 -5.84 7.77 11.58
CA ALA A 95 -5.51 8.70 12.65
C ALA A 95 -3.99 8.77 12.88
N MET A 96 -3.31 7.62 12.93
CA MET A 96 -1.86 7.55 13.08
C MET A 96 -1.11 8.11 11.86
N ALA A 97 -1.56 7.80 10.64
CA ALA A 97 -0.97 8.35 9.41
C ALA A 97 -1.12 9.87 9.34
N LEU A 98 -2.29 10.39 9.78
CA LEU A 98 -2.53 11.83 9.86
C LEU A 98 -1.63 12.50 10.91
N ARG A 99 -1.45 11.88 12.09
CA ARG A 99 -0.61 12.40 13.18
C ARG A 99 0.88 12.40 12.81
N THR A 100 1.35 11.35 12.15
CA THR A 100 2.78 11.20 11.79
C THR A 100 3.15 11.90 10.49
N GLY A 101 2.16 12.23 9.64
CA GLY A 101 2.38 12.85 8.34
C GLY A 101 3.04 11.92 7.31
N ARG A 102 3.10 10.60 7.58
CA ARG A 102 3.69 9.60 6.69
C ARG A 102 2.83 8.34 6.60
N ASN A 103 3.20 7.47 5.66
CA ASN A 103 2.66 6.11 5.59
C ASN A 103 3.09 5.31 6.84
N ILE A 104 2.23 4.38 7.22
CA ILE A 104 2.45 3.48 8.36
C ILE A 104 3.27 2.28 7.90
N THR A 105 4.13 1.77 8.77
CA THR A 105 4.94 0.57 8.54
C THR A 105 4.16 -0.71 8.82
N LYS A 106 4.62 -1.86 8.32
CA LYS A 106 3.95 -3.15 8.59
C LYS A 106 3.97 -3.50 10.08
N GLU A 107 5.02 -3.11 10.80
CA GLU A 107 5.19 -3.32 12.24
C GLU A 107 4.18 -2.49 13.04
N GLU A 108 4.02 -1.21 12.71
CA GLU A 108 3.02 -0.33 13.34
C GLU A 108 1.60 -0.82 13.06
N PHE A 109 1.32 -1.23 11.82
CA PHE A 109 0.02 -1.82 11.48
C PHE A 109 -0.24 -3.10 12.28
N LYS A 110 0.75 -3.98 12.40
CA LYS A 110 0.62 -5.21 13.20
C LYS A 110 0.28 -4.90 14.66
N ALA A 111 0.93 -3.90 15.26
CA ALA A 111 0.62 -3.49 16.63
C ALA A 111 -0.82 -2.98 16.78
N ILE A 112 -1.32 -2.20 15.80
CA ILE A 112 -2.71 -1.73 15.77
C ILE A 112 -3.67 -2.91 15.61
N ALA A 113 -3.36 -3.83 14.70
CA ALA A 113 -4.15 -5.02 14.43
C ALA A 113 -4.26 -5.90 15.68
N ASP A 114 -3.14 -6.28 16.29
CA ASP A 114 -3.09 -7.12 17.50
C ASP A 114 -3.87 -6.49 18.67
N SER A 115 -3.80 -5.16 18.84
CA SER A 115 -4.56 -4.44 19.86
C SER A 115 -6.08 -4.50 19.67
N LYS A 116 -6.57 -4.76 18.44
CA LYS A 116 -7.99 -4.74 18.09
C LYS A 116 -8.57 -6.13 17.81
N THR A 117 -7.74 -7.07 17.36
CA THR A 117 -8.14 -8.44 17.09
C THR A 117 -8.13 -9.32 18.34
N GLY A 118 -7.44 -8.93 19.41
CA GLY A 118 -7.52 -9.58 20.71
C GLY A 118 -7.08 -11.04 20.68
N LYS A 119 -5.85 -11.31 21.11
CA LYS A 119 -5.56 -12.57 21.81
C LYS A 119 -5.66 -12.34 23.31
#